data_AF-A0A158G1A6-F1
#
_entry.id   AF-A0A158G1A6-F1
#
_cell.length_a   1.000
_cell.length_b   1.000
_cell.length_c   1.000
_cell.angle_alpha   90.00
_cell.angle_beta   90.00
_cell.angle_gamma   90.00
#
_symmetry.space_group_name_H-M   'P 1'
#
loop_
_entity.id
_entity.type
_entity.pdbx_description
1 polymer ?
#
loop_
_entity_poly.entity_id
_entity_poly.type
_entity_poly.pdbx_seq_one_letter_code
_entity_poly.pdbx_strand_id
1 'polypeptide(L)'
;MHKELEIGDYLLVIRAEQKDDPADTAKVIGFNARVIVTRIDRKPIHGSVLAEDSGEMTGGHGPFETVGDAIAHGEAWGRHFVARVLGGQ
;
A
#
# COMPACT_ATOMS: atom_id res chain seq x y z
N MET A 1 -11.36 -1.65 -2.37
CA MET A 1 -10.99 -3.07 -2.63
C MET A 1 -9.64 -3.34 -1.98
N HIS A 2 -9.25 -4.59 -1.75
CA HIS A 2 -7.92 -4.89 -1.21
C HIS A 2 -7.34 -6.19 -1.75
N LYS A 3 -6.02 -6.33 -1.64
CA LYS A 3 -5.24 -7.52 -1.97
C LYS A 3 -4.26 -7.77 -0.83
N GLU A 4 -4.17 -9.02 -0.41
CA GLU A 4 -3.15 -9.47 0.54
C GLU A 4 -2.05 -10.20 -0.21
N LEU A 5 -0.80 -9.98 0.20
CA LEU A 5 0.37 -10.58 -0.41
C LEU A 5 1.40 -10.95 0.66
N GLU A 6 1.79 -12.22 0.70
CA GLU A 6 2.85 -12.71 1.57
C GLU A 6 4.20 -12.71 0.84
N ILE A 7 5.23 -12.19 1.50
CA ILE A 7 6.60 -12.13 0.99
C ILE A 7 7.55 -12.54 2.12
N GLY A 8 8.02 -13.79 2.09
CA GLY A 8 8.79 -14.34 3.20
C GLY A 8 7.98 -14.27 4.51
N ASP A 9 8.55 -13.61 5.52
CA ASP A 9 7.88 -13.43 6.82
C ASP A 9 6.97 -12.18 6.89
N TYR A 10 6.73 -11.49 5.77
CA TYR A 10 5.97 -10.25 5.73
C TYR A 10 4.62 -10.45 5.06
N LEU A 11 3.58 -9.86 5.64
CA LEU A 11 2.26 -9.73 5.05
C LEU A 11 2.04 -8.27 4.63
N LEU A 12 1.72 -8.08 3.36
CA LEU A 12 1.34 -6.80 2.78
C LEU A 12 -0.15 -6.79 2.56
N VAL A 13 -0.84 -5.85 3.20
CA VAL A 13 -2.25 -5.56 2.94
C VAL A 13 -2.32 -4.31 2.07
N ILE A 14 -2.60 -4.51 0.78
CA ILE A 14 -2.69 -3.45 -0.22
C ILE A 14 -4.16 -3.06 -0.38
N ARG A 15 -4.48 -1.80 -0.14
CA ARG A 15 -5.83 -1.26 -0.26
C ARG A 15 -5.89 -0.27 -1.41
N ALA A 16 -6.88 -0.46 -2.26
CA ALA A 16 -7.32 0.54 -3.22
C ALA A 16 -8.54 1.25 -2.64
N GLU A 17 -8.34 2.51 -2.26
CA GLU A 17 -9.32 3.37 -1.62
C GLU A 17 -9.92 4.30 -2.68
N GLN A 18 -11.25 4.35 -2.78
CA GLN A 18 -11.91 5.26 -3.72
C GLN A 18 -11.69 6.70 -3.28
N LYS A 19 -11.43 7.57 -4.25
CA LYS A 19 -11.35 9.01 -4.04
C LYS A 19 -12.52 9.66 -4.77
N ASP A 20 -13.32 10.39 -4.02
CA ASP A 20 -14.46 11.13 -4.53
C ASP A 20 -14.08 12.59 -4.78
N ASP A 21 -14.79 13.23 -5.72
CA ASP A 21 -14.65 14.65 -5.99
C ASP A 21 -15.06 15.44 -4.74
N PRO A 22 -14.21 16.33 -4.20
CA PRO A 22 -14.57 17.10 -3.01
C PRO A 22 -15.73 18.08 -3.25
N ALA A 23 -16.02 18.43 -4.50
CA ALA A 23 -17.18 19.24 -4.87
C ALA A 23 -18.44 18.40 -5.13
N ASP A 24 -18.29 17.10 -5.37
CA ASP A 24 -19.39 16.16 -5.59
C ASP A 24 -19.00 14.73 -5.16
N THR A 25 -19.35 14.37 -3.92
CA THR A 25 -19.00 13.06 -3.34
C THR A 25 -19.69 11.87 -4.02
N ALA A 26 -20.64 12.10 -4.94
CA ALA A 26 -21.22 11.05 -5.76
C ALA A 26 -20.36 10.68 -6.99
N LYS A 27 -19.33 11.50 -7.29
CA LYS A 27 -18.44 11.32 -8.42
C LYS A 27 -17.09 10.79 -7.96
N VAL A 28 -16.80 9.54 -8.32
CA VAL A 28 -15.46 8.95 -8.12
C VAL A 28 -14.49 9.57 -9.12
N ILE A 29 -13.40 10.16 -8.63
CA ILE A 29 -12.32 10.76 -9.44
C ILE A 29 -11.11 9.83 -9.58
N GLY A 30 -11.10 8.71 -8.87
CA GLY A 30 -10.11 7.65 -9.02
C GLY A 30 -9.89 6.87 -7.73
N PHE A 31 -8.70 6.29 -7.60
CA PHE A 31 -8.33 5.41 -6.50
C PHE A 31 -6.95 5.78 -5.96
N ASN A 32 -6.77 5.68 -4.65
CA ASN A 32 -5.49 5.79 -4.01
C ASN A 32 -5.04 4.40 -3.52
N ALA A 33 -3.74 4.20 -3.45
CA ALA A 33 -3.15 2.99 -2.91
C ALA A 33 -2.66 3.24 -1.49
N ARG A 34 -2.90 2.29 -0.59
CA ARG A 34 -2.31 2.29 0.75
C ARG A 34 -1.86 0.89 1.10
N VAL A 35 -0.67 0.76 1.65
CA VAL A 35 -0.07 -0.54 1.97
C VAL A 35 0.26 -0.56 3.45
N ILE A 36 -0.23 -1.59 4.13
CA ILE A 36 0.18 -1.92 5.50
C ILE A 36 1.08 -3.13 5.42
N VAL A 37 2.31 -3.00 5.91
CA VAL A 37 3.27 -4.10 6.03
C VAL A 37 3.27 -4.55 7.48
N THR A 38 3.23 -5.86 7.71
CA THR A 38 3.36 -6.49 9.04
C THR A 38 4.24 -7.72 8.92
N ARG A 39 4.84 -8.17 10.04
CA ARG A 39 5.47 -9.50 10.09
C ARG A 39 4.48 -10.56 10.60
N ILE A 40 4.47 -11.71 9.95
CA ILE A 40 3.60 -12.84 10.27
C ILE A 40 3.96 -13.43 11.65
N ASP A 41 5.24 -13.38 12.03
CA ASP A 41 5.73 -13.84 13.34
C ASP A 41 5.46 -12.85 14.49
N ARG A 42 4.72 -11.76 14.21
CA ARG A 42 4.38 -10.67 15.15
C ARG A 42 5.57 -9.93 15.75
N LYS A 43 6.76 -10.07 15.16
CA LYS A 43 7.92 -9.26 15.57
C LYS A 43 7.88 -7.89 14.91
N PRO A 44 8.63 -6.91 15.45
CA PRO A 44 8.83 -5.64 14.78
C PRO A 44 9.46 -5.83 13.39
N ILE A 45 9.04 -4.98 12.46
CA ILE A 45 9.60 -4.85 11.11
C ILE A 45 10.98 -4.18 11.19
N HIS A 46 11.06 -3.08 11.95
CA HIS A 46 12.31 -2.39 12.27
C HIS A 46 12.18 -1.65 13.61
N GLY A 47 13.25 -1.60 14.40
CA GLY A 47 13.22 -1.02 15.74
C GLY A 47 12.10 -1.59 16.61
N SER A 48 11.14 -0.75 17.00
CA SER A 48 9.94 -1.12 17.77
C SER A 48 8.64 -1.08 16.95
N VAL A 49 8.73 -0.90 15.63
CA VAL A 49 7.58 -0.73 14.73
C VAL A 49 7.02 -2.10 14.33
N LEU A 50 5.79 -2.40 14.74
CA LEU A 50 5.10 -3.67 14.42
C LEU A 50 4.42 -3.67 13.04
N ALA A 51 4.04 -2.49 12.56
CA ALA A 51 3.38 -2.30 11.28
C ALA A 51 3.89 -1.02 10.62
N GLU A 52 4.22 -1.07 9.34
CA GLU A 52 4.57 0.11 8.53
C GLU A 52 3.39 0.47 7.62
N ASP A 53 3.10 1.75 7.51
CA ASP A 53 2.05 2.28 6.65
C ASP A 53 2.68 3.17 5.57
N SER A 54 2.36 2.90 4.30
CA SER A 54 2.87 3.71 3.19
C SER A 54 2.34 5.15 3.17
N GLY A 55 1.27 5.44 3.92
CA GLY A 55 0.41 6.59 3.70
C GLY A 55 -0.42 6.44 2.42
N GLU A 56 -1.13 7.51 2.07
CA GLU A 56 -1.87 7.62 0.80
C GLU A 56 -0.87 7.77 -0.36
N MET A 57 -0.93 6.86 -1.34
CA MET A 57 -0.15 6.91 -2.56
C MET A 57 -1.04 7.17 -3.76
N THR A 58 -0.60 8.06 -4.63
CA THR A 58 -1.27 8.44 -5.88
C THR A 58 -0.33 8.32 -7.07
N GLY A 59 -0.88 8.33 -8.28
CA GLY A 59 -0.07 8.44 -9.50
C GLY A 59 0.54 9.83 -9.65
N GLY A 60 1.35 10.00 -10.71
CA GLY A 60 2.06 11.25 -11.00
C GLY A 60 1.17 12.45 -11.33
N HIS A 61 -0.11 12.23 -11.64
CA HIS A 61 -1.09 13.28 -11.97
C HIS A 61 -2.31 13.27 -11.04
N GLY A 62 -2.23 12.60 -9.88
CA GLY A 62 -3.34 12.44 -8.94
C GLY A 62 -3.77 10.98 -8.79
N PRO A 63 -5.02 10.73 -8.33
CA PRO A 63 -5.52 9.37 -8.09
C PRO A 63 -5.38 8.47 -9.33
N PHE A 64 -5.21 7.17 -9.10
CA PHE A 64 -5.19 6.15 -10.15
C PHE A 64 -6.57 6.02 -10.80
N GLU A 65 -6.60 5.83 -12.11
CA GLU A 65 -7.86 5.68 -12.85
C GLU A 65 -8.57 4.35 -12.50
N THR A 66 -7.80 3.31 -12.17
CA THR A 66 -8.34 1.99 -11.87
C THR A 66 -7.86 1.42 -10.54
N VAL A 67 -8.68 0.53 -9.96
CA VAL A 67 -8.28 -0.30 -8.81
C VAL A 67 -7.03 -1.13 -9.14
N GLY A 68 -6.92 -1.63 -10.37
CA GLY A 68 -5.79 -2.46 -10.80
C GLY A 68 -4.47 -1.71 -10.73
N ASP A 69 -4.44 -0.45 -11.19
CA ASP A 69 -3.26 0.40 -11.15
C ASP A 69 -2.86 0.75 -9.72
N ALA A 70 -3.84 1.09 -8.86
CA ALA A 70 -3.60 1.34 -7.45
C ALA A 70 -3.00 0.10 -6.74
N ILE A 71 -3.55 -1.09 -6.99
CA ILE A 71 -3.04 -2.34 -6.41
C ILE A 71 -1.64 -2.65 -6.95
N ALA A 72 -1.40 -2.51 -8.26
CA ALA A 72 -0.09 -2.77 -8.86
C ALA A 72 0.98 -1.83 -8.30
N HIS A 73 0.65 -0.56 -8.11
CA HIS A 73 1.54 0.41 -7.50
C HIS A 73 1.84 0.09 -6.03
N GLY A 74 0.80 -0.23 -5.24
CA GLY A 74 0.96 -0.64 -3.85
C GLY A 74 1.81 -1.92 -3.71
N GLU A 75 1.62 -2.88 -4.60
CA GLU A 75 2.43 -4.08 -4.66
C GLU A 75 3.91 -3.78 -4.97
N ALA A 76 4.18 -2.92 -5.96
CA ALA A 76 5.54 -2.51 -6.29
C ALA A 76 6.24 -1.80 -5.12
N TRP A 77 5.53 -0.87 -4.46
CA TRP A 77 6.04 -0.19 -3.26
C TRP A 77 6.33 -1.18 -2.13
N GLY A 78 5.39 -2.08 -1.83
CA GLY A 78 5.54 -3.04 -0.73
C GLY A 78 6.67 -4.04 -0.96
N ARG A 79 6.85 -4.52 -2.20
CA ARG A 79 8.00 -5.37 -2.56
C ARG A 79 9.32 -4.62 -2.38
N HIS A 80 9.37 -3.37 -2.80
CA HIS A 80 10.56 -2.55 -2.64
C HIS A 80 10.86 -2.27 -1.16
N PHE A 81 9.84 -2.00 -0.34
CA PHE A 81 9.98 -1.82 1.09
C PHE A 81 10.54 -3.08 1.78
N VAL A 82 9.94 -4.25 1.52
CA VAL A 82 10.43 -5.52 2.09
C VAL A 82 11.85 -5.82 1.63
N ALA A 83 12.18 -5.59 0.35
CA ALA A 83 13.54 -5.77 -0.15
C ALA A 83 14.54 -4.86 0.57
N ARG A 84 14.16 -3.61 0.88
CA ARG A 84 14.99 -2.68 1.66
C ARG A 84 15.19 -3.14 3.10
N VAL A 85 14.13 -3.62 3.76
CA VAL A 85 14.20 -4.13 5.14
C VAL A 85 15.05 -5.40 5.22
N LEU A 86 14.87 -6.32 4.26
CA LEU A 86 15.63 -7.57 4.19
C LEU A 86 17.08 -7.39 3.73
N GLY A 87 17.32 -6.43 2.83
CA GLY A 87 18.64 -6.15 2.25
C GLY A 87 19.50 -5.19 3.06
N GLY A 88 19.12 -4.89 4.31
CA GLY A 88 19.75 -3.86 5.14
C GLY A 88 21.29 -3.93 5.18
N GLN A 89 21.91 -2.92 4.55
CA GLN A 89 23.23 -2.37 4.88
C GLN A 89 23.05 -0.90 5.24
#